data_AF-A0AAW3BDE3-F1
#
_entry.id   AF-A0AAW3BDE3-F1
#
_cell.length_a   1.000
_cell.length_b   1.000
_cell.length_c   1.000
_cell.angle_alpha   90.00
_cell.angle_beta   90.00
_cell.angle_gamma   90.00
#
_symmetry.space_group_name_H-M   'P 1'
#
loop_
_entity.id
_entity.type
_entity.pdbx_description
1 polymer ?
#
loop_
_entity_poly.entity_id
_entity_poly.type
_entity_poly.pdbx_seq_one_letter_code
_entity_poly.pdbx_strand_id
1 'polypeptide(L)'
;MTTTINEAKQLDIHGISPSRGDLKSLCRRLAAIGIIAPVSIQLFHKSGSYTDVFQYHPICMMMAFVMVMPDVVSSIRRLRLARQRSPRKSNGIAKPLDEQLSRSEIIIRHQLATFVMELAAAGGFASVEYIKITHNYQHLKSLHGSVGALCGVTIVCQMVLGCILRYVLSPVDPKRLMVRRAHKYVSATIAVLAMMAMCGGFLATEYAEKMIPSSMIRTVIVLASAATTVAGFFI
;
A
#
# COMPACT_ATOMS: atom_id res chain seq x y z
N MET A 1 -30.19 2.78 -41.85
CA MET A 1 -28.80 2.31 -41.85
C MET A 1 -28.07 3.11 -40.78
N THR A 2 -27.73 2.46 -39.67
CA THR A 2 -27.24 3.07 -38.44
C THR A 2 -25.71 2.95 -38.40
N THR A 3 -24.99 4.06 -38.28
CA THR A 3 -23.54 4.04 -37.97
C THR A 3 -23.19 5.21 -37.04
N THR A 4 -23.29 4.90 -35.75
CA THR A 4 -22.38 5.22 -34.64
C THR A 4 -21.50 6.47 -34.74
N ILE A 5 -21.86 7.48 -33.94
CA ILE A 5 -20.98 8.54 -33.45
C ILE A 5 -20.02 7.89 -32.44
N ASN A 6 -18.73 7.89 -32.74
CA ASN A 6 -17.70 7.40 -31.83
C ASN A 6 -16.48 8.32 -31.91
N GLU A 7 -16.59 9.50 -31.28
CA GLU A 7 -15.43 10.33 -30.98
C GLU A 7 -15.47 10.71 -29.50
N ALA A 8 -15.06 9.76 -28.67
CA ALA A 8 -14.56 10.08 -27.35
C ALA A 8 -13.28 10.89 -27.55
N LYS A 9 -13.41 12.22 -27.42
CA LYS A 9 -12.34 13.19 -27.51
C LYS A 9 -11.24 12.82 -26.52
N GLN A 10 -10.19 12.20 -27.05
CA GLN A 10 -9.00 11.77 -26.33
C GLN A 10 -8.32 13.03 -25.78
N LEU A 11 -8.34 13.20 -24.46
CA LEU A 11 -7.67 14.31 -23.78
C LEU A 11 -6.15 14.11 -23.92
N ASP A 12 -5.59 14.65 -24.99
CA ASP A 12 -4.16 14.63 -25.30
C ASP A 12 -3.49 15.83 -24.63
N ILE A 13 -3.10 15.65 -23.37
CA ILE A 13 -2.22 16.59 -22.67
C ILE A 13 -0.86 15.87 -22.57
N HIS A 14 0.05 16.18 -23.50
CA HIS A 14 1.46 15.75 -23.62
C HIS A 14 1.86 14.65 -24.62
N GLY A 15 1.01 14.17 -25.54
CA GLY A 15 1.47 13.31 -26.65
C GLY A 15 2.02 11.93 -26.21
N ILE A 16 1.80 11.55 -24.96
CA ILE A 16 2.08 10.23 -24.40
C ILE A 16 0.75 9.69 -23.89
N SER A 17 0.11 8.82 -24.68
CA SER A 17 -1.10 8.13 -24.22
C SER A 17 -0.71 7.25 -23.02
N PRO A 18 -1.30 7.46 -21.82
CA PRO A 18 -0.98 6.65 -20.66
C PRO A 18 -1.33 5.19 -20.93
N SER A 19 -0.46 4.26 -20.52
CA SER A 19 -0.76 2.85 -20.70
C SER A 19 -1.99 2.46 -19.89
N ARG A 20 -2.69 1.39 -20.29
CA ARG A 20 -3.79 0.83 -19.49
C ARG A 20 -3.35 0.49 -18.05
N GLY A 21 -2.08 0.17 -17.83
CA GLY A 21 -1.51 -0.08 -16.50
C GLY A 21 -1.38 1.20 -15.67
N ASP A 22 -0.90 2.28 -16.30
CA ASP A 22 -0.75 3.59 -15.66
C ASP A 22 -2.11 4.16 -15.25
N LEU A 23 -3.12 4.04 -16.13
CA LEU A 23 -4.48 4.48 -15.82
C LEU A 23 -5.08 3.69 -14.65
N LYS A 24 -4.92 2.36 -14.61
CA LYS A 24 -5.37 1.53 -13.48
C LYS A 24 -4.68 1.93 -12.17
N SER A 25 -3.37 2.17 -12.22
CA SER A 25 -2.60 2.61 -11.06
C SER A 25 -3.06 3.99 -10.56
N LEU A 26 -3.34 4.92 -11.48
CA LEU A 26 -3.86 6.25 -11.15
C LEU A 26 -5.25 6.16 -10.53
N CYS A 27 -6.19 5.43 -11.14
CA CYS A 27 -7.53 5.21 -10.59
C CYS A 27 -7.47 4.60 -9.18
N ARG A 28 -6.59 3.63 -8.95
CA ARG A 28 -6.37 3.04 -7.62
C ARG A 28 -5.88 4.07 -6.61
N ARG A 29 -4.91 4.91 -6.98
CA ARG A 29 -4.39 5.97 -6.10
C ARG A 29 -5.45 7.02 -5.78
N LEU A 30 -6.24 7.42 -6.78
CA LEU A 30 -7.37 8.34 -6.58
C LEU A 30 -8.44 7.72 -5.68
N ALA A 31 -8.73 6.42 -5.84
CA ALA A 31 -9.63 5.70 -4.93
C ALA A 31 -9.08 5.69 -3.50
N ALA A 32 -7.78 5.40 -3.31
CA ALA A 32 -7.15 5.47 -1.99
C ALA A 32 -7.28 6.87 -1.36
N ILE A 33 -7.02 7.93 -2.11
CA ILE A 33 -7.19 9.32 -1.66
C ILE A 33 -8.66 9.58 -1.30
N GLY A 34 -9.60 9.13 -2.15
CA GLY A 34 -11.04 9.25 -1.93
C GLY A 34 -11.55 8.48 -0.72
N ILE A 35 -10.79 7.52 -0.18
CA ILE A 35 -11.11 6.83 1.08
C ILE A 35 -10.42 7.54 2.26
N ILE A 36 -9.12 7.85 2.13
CA ILE A 36 -8.30 8.39 3.22
C ILE A 36 -8.71 9.81 3.59
N ALA A 37 -8.96 10.68 2.60
CA ALA A 37 -9.27 12.08 2.85
C ALA A 37 -10.59 12.24 3.64
N PRO A 38 -11.72 11.61 3.25
CA PRO A 38 -12.94 11.70 4.05
C PRO A 38 -12.80 11.13 5.46
N VAL A 39 -12.08 10.01 5.62
CA VAL A 39 -11.82 9.44 6.97
C VAL A 39 -11.01 10.43 7.81
N SER A 40 -9.96 11.01 7.25
CA SER A 40 -9.12 12.01 7.93
C SER A 40 -9.95 13.23 8.33
N ILE A 41 -10.74 13.78 7.41
CA ILE A 41 -11.62 14.93 7.67
C ILE A 41 -12.60 14.60 8.79
N GLN A 42 -13.24 13.44 8.75
CA GLN A 42 -14.19 12.99 9.76
C GLN A 42 -13.53 12.85 11.14
N LEU A 43 -12.30 12.30 11.21
CA LEU A 43 -11.55 12.18 12.45
C LEU A 43 -11.24 13.54 13.07
N PHE A 44 -10.69 14.48 12.29
CA PHE A 44 -10.40 15.83 12.76
C PHE A 44 -11.66 16.62 13.12
N HIS A 45 -12.74 16.45 12.35
CA HIS A 45 -14.02 17.09 12.63
C HIS A 45 -14.63 16.58 13.95
N LYS A 46 -14.49 15.28 14.25
CA LYS A 46 -15.03 14.68 15.48
C LYS A 46 -14.16 14.91 16.70
N SER A 47 -12.83 14.90 16.55
CA SER A 47 -11.92 15.24 17.64
C SER A 47 -11.97 16.73 17.97
N GLY A 48 -12.22 17.58 16.98
CA GLY A 48 -12.21 19.04 17.11
C GLY A 48 -10.81 19.60 17.37
N SER A 49 -9.75 18.79 17.25
CA SER A 49 -8.38 19.20 17.55
C SER A 49 -7.34 18.40 16.76
N TYR A 50 -6.25 19.06 16.39
CA TYR A 50 -5.05 18.41 15.85
C TYR A 50 -4.20 17.76 16.95
N THR A 51 -4.44 18.08 18.23
CA THR A 51 -3.68 17.54 19.36
C THR A 51 -4.13 16.15 19.80
N ASP A 52 -5.26 15.64 19.28
CA ASP A 52 -5.64 14.23 19.49
C ASP A 52 -4.68 13.34 18.71
N VAL A 53 -3.63 12.87 19.40
CA VAL A 53 -2.58 12.08 18.78
C VAL A 53 -3.10 10.74 18.25
N PHE A 54 -4.17 10.19 18.83
CA PHE A 54 -4.66 8.87 18.42
C PHE A 54 -5.22 8.88 17.00
N GLN A 55 -5.77 10.01 16.53
CA GLN A 55 -6.36 10.10 15.18
C GLN A 55 -5.33 9.90 14.07
N TYR A 56 -4.04 10.14 14.34
CA TYR A 56 -2.96 9.87 13.39
C TYR A 56 -2.76 8.37 13.17
N HIS A 57 -3.13 7.50 14.11
CA HIS A 57 -2.98 6.05 13.95
C HIS A 57 -3.71 5.51 12.71
N PRO A 58 -5.06 5.60 12.61
CA PRO A 58 -5.77 5.10 11.44
C PRO A 58 -5.35 5.82 10.14
N ILE A 59 -5.06 7.13 10.18
CA ILE A 59 -4.61 7.90 9.00
C ILE A 59 -3.29 7.33 8.47
N CYS A 60 -2.29 7.19 9.34
CA CYS A 60 -0.99 6.63 9.02
C CYS A 60 -1.08 5.19 8.51
N MET A 61 -1.90 4.35 9.14
CA MET A 61 -2.09 2.96 8.70
C MET A 61 -2.77 2.87 7.34
N MET A 62 -3.74 3.74 7.04
CA MET A 62 -4.35 3.76 5.71
C MET A 62 -3.39 4.30 4.64
N MET A 63 -2.58 5.32 4.95
CA MET A 63 -1.51 5.78 4.06
C MET A 63 -0.52 4.65 3.75
N ALA A 64 -0.06 3.93 4.77
CA ALA A 64 0.86 2.80 4.58
C ALA A 64 0.24 1.69 3.72
N PHE A 65 -0.93 1.17 4.13
CA PHE A 65 -1.44 -0.09 3.59
C PHE A 65 -2.45 0.06 2.45
N VAL A 66 -3.18 1.17 2.35
CA VAL A 66 -4.17 1.39 1.27
C VAL A 66 -3.53 2.18 0.12
N MET A 67 -2.76 3.22 0.43
CA MET A 67 -2.15 4.07 -0.60
C MET A 67 -0.86 3.47 -1.15
N VAL A 68 0.11 3.14 -0.29
CA VAL A 68 1.49 2.82 -0.70
C VAL A 68 1.73 1.33 -0.94
N MET A 69 1.31 0.45 -0.04
CA MET A 69 1.52 -1.00 -0.15
C MET A 69 1.17 -1.60 -1.54
N PRO A 70 0.09 -1.19 -2.21
CA PRO A 70 -0.27 -1.81 -3.49
C PRO A 70 0.74 -1.45 -4.60
N ASP A 71 1.41 -0.29 -4.51
CA ASP A 71 2.53 0.06 -5.39
C ASP A 71 3.78 -0.74 -5.06
N VAL A 72 4.05 -0.98 -3.77
CA VAL A 72 5.15 -1.83 -3.31
C VAL A 72 4.99 -3.25 -3.86
N VAL A 73 3.79 -3.82 -3.78
CA VAL A 73 3.52 -5.18 -4.26
C VAL A 73 3.55 -5.27 -5.79
N SER A 74 2.96 -4.31 -6.51
CA SER A 74 2.95 -4.31 -7.99
C SER A 74 4.36 -4.24 -8.59
N SER A 75 5.32 -3.61 -7.90
CA SER A 75 6.72 -3.55 -8.33
C SER A 75 7.36 -4.94 -8.50
N ILE A 76 6.91 -5.96 -7.74
CA ILE A 76 7.39 -7.35 -7.88
C ILE A 76 6.99 -7.92 -9.25
N ARG A 77 5.75 -7.63 -9.69
CA ARG A 77 5.27 -8.04 -11.00
C ARG A 77 6.06 -7.32 -12.09
N ARG A 78 6.30 -6.02 -11.96
CA ARG A 78 7.12 -5.22 -12.89
C ARG A 78 8.53 -5.78 -13.02
N LEU A 79 9.17 -6.16 -11.90
CA LEU A 79 10.48 -6.83 -11.90
C LEU A 79 10.46 -8.18 -12.62
N ARG A 80 9.38 -8.95 -12.48
CA ARG A 80 9.22 -10.24 -13.14
C ARG A 80 9.09 -10.07 -14.66
N LEU A 81 8.31 -9.08 -15.10
CA LEU A 81 8.15 -8.71 -16.52
C LEU A 81 9.46 -8.18 -17.12
N ALA A 82 10.17 -7.31 -16.40
CA ALA A 82 11.47 -6.80 -16.84
C ALA A 82 12.52 -7.91 -17.03
N ARG A 83 12.48 -8.99 -16.22
CA ARG A 83 13.38 -10.15 -16.37
C ARG A 83 13.07 -11.00 -17.62
N GLN A 84 11.81 -11.06 -18.05
CA GLN A 84 11.37 -11.84 -19.21
C GLN A 84 11.64 -11.12 -20.55
N ARG A 85 11.96 -9.83 -20.51
CA ARG A 85 12.35 -9.05 -21.70
C ARG A 85 13.79 -9.38 -22.08
N SER A 86 13.98 -10.31 -23.02
CA SER A 86 15.20 -10.39 -23.83
C SER A 86 15.31 -9.10 -24.67
N PRO A 87 16.50 -8.53 -24.93
CA PRO A 87 16.65 -7.30 -25.72
C PRO A 87 16.37 -7.61 -27.19
N ARG A 88 15.12 -7.84 -27.55
CA ARG A 88 14.70 -7.89 -28.95
C ARG A 88 14.51 -6.44 -29.40
N LYS A 89 15.38 -5.98 -30.32
CA LYS A 89 15.26 -4.70 -31.03
C LYS A 89 13.79 -4.53 -31.44
N SER A 90 13.12 -3.56 -30.86
CA SER A 90 11.71 -3.26 -31.14
C SER A 90 11.68 -2.08 -32.10
N ASN A 91 11.18 -2.32 -33.31
CA ASN A 91 11.00 -1.31 -34.33
C ASN A 91 10.02 -0.23 -33.85
N GLY A 92 10.51 1.01 -33.69
CA GLY A 92 9.80 2.29 -33.89
C GLY A 92 8.51 2.63 -33.12
N ILE A 93 7.85 1.70 -32.43
CA ILE A 93 6.57 1.97 -31.75
C ILE A 93 6.85 2.44 -30.32
N ALA A 94 6.34 3.63 -29.98
CA ALA A 94 6.44 4.23 -28.65
C ALA A 94 5.95 3.22 -27.59
N LYS A 95 6.90 2.70 -26.82
CA LYS A 95 6.60 1.78 -25.72
C LYS A 95 6.02 2.55 -24.54
N PRO A 96 5.00 2.01 -23.85
CA PRO A 96 4.48 2.63 -22.63
C PRO A 96 5.59 2.88 -21.61
N LEU A 97 5.46 3.90 -20.75
CA LEU A 97 6.54 4.37 -19.85
C LEU A 97 7.11 3.25 -18.95
N ASP A 98 6.24 2.33 -18.51
CA ASP A 98 6.60 1.13 -17.73
C ASP A 98 7.39 0.06 -18.52
N GLU A 99 7.40 0.16 -19.85
CA GLU A 99 8.22 -0.68 -20.72
C GLU A 99 9.67 -0.21 -20.87
N GLN A 100 9.98 1.02 -20.44
CA GLN A 100 11.30 1.63 -20.57
C GLN A 100 12.14 1.58 -19.29
N LEU A 101 11.54 1.31 -18.13
CA LEU A 101 12.24 1.35 -16.84
C LEU A 101 13.29 0.24 -16.73
N SER A 102 14.52 0.65 -16.40
CA SER A 102 15.61 -0.27 -16.10
C SER A 102 15.33 -1.06 -14.82
N ARG A 103 15.91 -2.26 -14.70
CA ARG A 103 15.74 -3.08 -13.49
C ARG A 103 16.21 -2.36 -12.22
N SER A 104 17.31 -1.60 -12.29
CA SER A 104 17.83 -0.81 -11.16
C SER A 104 16.84 0.25 -10.71
N GLU A 105 16.21 0.94 -11.66
CA GLU A 105 15.21 1.97 -11.36
C GLU A 105 13.97 1.39 -10.69
N ILE A 106 13.45 0.24 -11.16
CA ILE A 106 12.31 -0.44 -10.50
C ILE A 106 12.66 -0.80 -9.06
N ILE A 107 13.88 -1.27 -8.79
CA ILE A 107 14.31 -1.61 -7.43
C ILE A 107 14.39 -0.36 -6.56
N ILE A 108 14.95 0.76 -7.06
CA ILE A 108 15.02 2.02 -6.30
C ILE A 108 13.62 2.52 -5.96
N ARG A 109 12.69 2.51 -6.92
CA ARG A 109 11.29 2.88 -6.69
C ARG A 109 10.61 1.98 -5.66
N HIS A 110 10.87 0.68 -5.70
CA HIS A 110 10.38 -0.26 -4.69
C HIS A 110 10.93 0.05 -3.29
N GLN A 111 12.24 0.30 -3.17
CA GLN A 111 12.87 0.64 -1.89
C GLN A 111 12.32 1.95 -1.32
N LEU A 112 12.17 2.97 -2.16
CA LEU A 112 11.61 4.26 -1.75
C LEU A 112 10.15 4.13 -1.29
N ALA A 113 9.32 3.43 -2.05
CA ALA A 113 7.92 3.20 -1.68
C ALA A 113 7.82 2.39 -0.38
N THR A 114 8.67 1.39 -0.21
CA THR A 114 8.72 0.56 1.01
C THR A 114 9.13 1.40 2.22
N PHE A 115 10.14 2.27 2.06
CA PHE A 115 10.56 3.21 3.11
C PHE A 115 9.44 4.18 3.51
N VAL A 116 8.72 4.75 2.54
CA VAL A 116 7.57 5.63 2.83
C VAL A 116 6.45 4.88 3.56
N MET A 117 6.16 3.64 3.15
CA MET A 117 5.19 2.79 3.83
C MET A 117 5.60 2.52 5.28
N GLU A 118 6.88 2.22 5.52
CA GLU A 118 7.44 1.96 6.84
C GLU A 118 7.39 3.18 7.75
N LEU A 119 7.76 4.36 7.25
CA LEU A 119 7.64 5.62 7.99
C LEU A 119 6.19 5.92 8.38
N ALA A 120 5.26 5.73 7.45
CA ALA A 120 3.84 5.91 7.73
C ALA A 120 3.38 4.90 8.81
N ALA A 121 3.70 3.61 8.67
CA ALA A 121 3.35 2.60 9.67
C ALA A 121 3.98 2.91 11.04
N ALA A 122 5.25 3.31 11.09
CA ALA A 122 5.93 3.69 12.32
C ALA A 122 5.25 4.87 13.03
N GLY A 123 4.84 5.91 12.29
CA GLY A 123 4.05 7.02 12.85
C GLY A 123 2.69 6.55 13.42
N GLY A 124 2.06 5.59 12.75
CA GLY A 124 0.83 4.97 13.23
C GLY A 124 1.05 4.15 14.52
N PHE A 125 2.14 3.39 14.62
CA PHE A 125 2.46 2.67 15.87
C PHE A 125 2.84 3.64 17.00
N ALA A 126 3.65 4.65 16.70
CA ALA A 126 4.10 5.65 17.68
C ALA A 126 2.92 6.42 18.29
N SER A 127 1.91 6.79 17.50
CA SER A 127 0.71 7.46 18.02
C SER A 127 -0.07 6.60 19.01
N VAL A 128 -0.23 5.30 18.76
CA VAL A 128 -0.89 4.36 19.69
C VAL A 128 -0.06 4.17 20.95
N GLU A 129 1.25 3.94 20.81
CA GLU A 129 2.14 3.72 21.96
C GLU A 129 2.21 4.96 22.85
N TYR A 130 2.29 6.16 22.27
CA TYR A 130 2.21 7.42 23.00
C TYR A 130 0.93 7.51 23.83
N ILE A 131 -0.22 7.21 23.24
CA ILE A 131 -1.51 7.28 23.94
C ILE A 131 -1.60 6.23 25.05
N LYS A 132 -1.12 5.00 24.81
CA LYS A 132 -1.10 3.96 25.84
C LYS A 132 -0.22 4.32 27.02
N ILE A 133 0.98 4.84 26.77
CA ILE A 133 1.91 5.26 27.83
C ILE A 133 1.31 6.41 28.63
N THR A 134 0.83 7.45 27.96
CA THR A 134 0.28 8.65 28.62
C THR A 134 -0.96 8.36 29.47
N HIS A 135 -1.80 7.41 29.06
CA HIS A 135 -3.03 7.06 29.76
C HIS A 135 -2.93 5.76 30.58
N ASN A 136 -1.73 5.17 30.70
CA ASN A 136 -1.49 3.89 31.37
C ASN A 136 -2.38 2.73 30.88
N TYR A 137 -2.68 2.69 29.59
CA TYR A 137 -3.44 1.58 28.99
C TYR A 137 -2.56 0.34 28.79
N GLN A 138 -3.19 -0.82 28.93
CA GLN A 138 -2.50 -2.10 28.74
C GLN A 138 -2.24 -2.38 27.25
N HIS A 139 -1.08 -2.97 26.98
CA HIS A 139 -0.64 -3.29 25.62
C HIS A 139 -1.21 -4.64 25.16
N LEU A 140 -1.49 -4.74 23.85
CA LEU A 140 -1.83 -5.99 23.14
C LEU A 140 -3.03 -6.79 23.68
N LYS A 141 -3.92 -6.19 24.47
CA LYS A 141 -5.12 -6.87 24.96
C LYS A 141 -6.18 -7.14 23.88
N SER A 142 -6.28 -6.29 22.87
CA SER A 142 -7.26 -6.46 21.80
C SER A 142 -6.70 -7.35 20.68
N LEU A 143 -7.59 -8.08 20.01
CA LEU A 143 -7.26 -8.85 18.80
C LEU A 143 -6.66 -7.94 17.72
N HIS A 144 -7.25 -6.76 17.50
CA HIS A 144 -6.71 -5.74 16.60
C HIS A 144 -5.27 -5.35 16.98
N GLY A 145 -5.00 -5.09 18.26
CA GLY A 145 -3.67 -4.74 18.75
C GLY A 145 -2.65 -5.86 18.57
N SER A 146 -3.04 -7.11 18.84
CA SER A 146 -2.18 -8.28 18.66
C SER A 146 -1.85 -8.55 17.18
N VAL A 147 -2.86 -8.54 16.31
CA VAL A 147 -2.67 -8.71 14.85
C VAL A 147 -1.86 -7.55 14.27
N GLY A 148 -2.11 -6.32 14.72
CA GLY A 148 -1.34 -5.14 14.33
C GLY A 148 0.13 -5.25 14.73
N ALA A 149 0.42 -5.67 15.97
CA ALA A 149 1.80 -5.87 16.42
C ALA A 149 2.52 -6.98 15.64
N LEU A 150 1.84 -8.10 15.36
CA LEU A 150 2.39 -9.16 14.50
C LEU A 150 2.69 -8.63 13.09
N CYS A 151 1.82 -7.80 12.53
CA CYS A 151 2.06 -7.11 11.26
C CYS A 151 3.32 -6.23 11.33
N GLY A 152 3.46 -5.43 12.39
CA GLY A 152 4.63 -4.59 12.65
C GLY A 152 5.95 -5.39 12.71
N VAL A 153 5.97 -6.49 13.46
CA VAL A 153 7.14 -7.40 13.52
C VAL A 153 7.44 -7.97 12.13
N THR A 154 6.42 -8.36 11.38
CA THR A 154 6.56 -8.91 10.03
C THR A 154 7.16 -7.88 9.06
N ILE A 155 6.83 -6.59 9.21
CA ILE A 155 7.45 -5.49 8.44
C ILE A 155 8.95 -5.39 8.74
N VAL A 156 9.35 -5.46 10.01
CA VAL A 156 10.78 -5.45 10.38
C VAL A 156 11.50 -6.65 9.78
N CYS A 157 10.91 -7.85 9.82
CA CYS A 157 11.47 -9.02 9.15
C CYS A 157 11.61 -8.81 7.63
N GLN A 158 10.62 -8.17 7.00
CA GLN A 158 10.63 -7.87 5.57
C GLN A 158 11.75 -6.90 5.18
N MET A 159 12.02 -5.89 6.01
CA MET A 159 13.15 -4.96 5.85
C MET A 159 14.47 -5.73 5.87
N VAL A 160 14.68 -6.59 6.87
CA VAL A 160 15.90 -7.39 6.99
C VAL A 160 16.09 -8.28 5.76
N LEU A 161 15.04 -8.96 5.30
CA LEU A 161 15.09 -9.78 4.08
C LEU A 161 15.41 -8.95 2.83
N GLY A 162 14.84 -7.74 2.71
CA GLY A 162 15.12 -6.81 1.63
C GLY A 162 16.59 -6.35 1.62
N CYS A 163 17.13 -5.99 2.79
CA CYS A 163 18.53 -5.60 2.97
C CYS A 163 19.48 -6.75 2.62
N ILE A 164 19.20 -7.97 3.10
CA ILE A 164 19.99 -9.16 2.76
C ILE A 164 20.03 -9.37 1.25
N LEU A 165 18.88 -9.27 0.56
CA LEU A 165 18.80 -9.45 -0.89
C LEU A 165 19.54 -8.38 -1.70
N ARG A 166 19.66 -7.16 -1.15
CA ARG A 166 20.24 -6.01 -1.86
C ARG A 166 21.73 -5.85 -1.60
N TYR A 167 22.15 -5.98 -0.34
CA TYR A 167 23.48 -5.57 0.11
C TYR A 167 24.36 -6.74 0.55
N VAL A 168 23.78 -7.91 0.87
CA VAL A 168 24.55 -9.06 1.38
C VAL A 168 24.73 -10.14 0.31
N LEU A 169 23.64 -10.56 -0.35
CA LEU A 169 23.69 -11.69 -1.29
C LEU A 169 24.04 -11.26 -2.71
N SER A 170 25.16 -11.80 -3.20
CA SER A 170 25.58 -11.68 -4.60
C SER A 170 24.56 -12.31 -5.56
N PRO A 171 24.43 -11.82 -6.82
CA PRO A 171 23.48 -12.38 -7.76
C PRO A 171 23.59 -13.88 -8.03
N VAL A 172 24.79 -14.45 -7.88
CA VAL A 172 25.12 -15.87 -8.08
C VAL A 172 24.96 -16.72 -6.82
N ASP A 173 24.66 -16.10 -5.67
CA ASP A 173 24.55 -16.83 -4.40
C ASP A 173 23.38 -17.83 -4.43
N PRO A 174 23.61 -19.12 -4.11
CA PRO A 174 22.59 -20.16 -4.15
C PRO A 174 21.43 -19.89 -3.16
N LYS A 175 21.68 -19.21 -2.03
CA LYS A 175 20.67 -18.88 -1.02
C LYS A 175 19.75 -17.75 -1.48
N ARG A 176 20.14 -16.97 -2.50
CA ARG A 176 19.37 -15.81 -2.98
C ARG A 176 17.97 -16.17 -3.43
N LEU A 177 17.78 -17.36 -4.03
CA LEU A 177 16.46 -17.81 -4.45
C LEU A 177 15.54 -18.06 -3.25
N MET A 178 16.07 -18.67 -2.20
CA MET A 178 15.34 -18.95 -0.97
C MET A 178 14.93 -17.64 -0.27
N VAL A 179 15.87 -16.71 -0.08
CA VAL A 179 15.58 -15.40 0.56
C VAL A 179 14.58 -14.60 -0.27
N ARG A 180 14.65 -14.67 -1.61
CA ARG A 180 13.65 -14.01 -2.48
C ARG A 180 12.25 -14.61 -2.31
N ARG A 181 12.15 -15.94 -2.17
CA ARG A 181 10.86 -16.60 -1.90
C ARG A 181 10.32 -16.17 -0.53
N ALA A 182 11.15 -16.19 0.51
CA ALA A 182 10.78 -15.71 1.84
C ALA A 182 10.27 -14.26 1.79
N HIS A 183 11.03 -13.35 1.18
CA HIS A 183 10.64 -11.94 1.02
C HIS A 183 9.30 -11.76 0.28
N LYS A 184 9.00 -12.64 -0.70
CA LYS A 184 7.71 -12.62 -1.39
C LYS A 184 6.56 -13.09 -0.48
N TYR A 185 6.75 -14.20 0.24
CA TYR A 185 5.70 -14.74 1.11
C TYR A 185 5.42 -13.81 2.30
N VAL A 186 6.47 -13.30 2.94
CA VAL A 186 6.37 -12.33 4.03
C VAL A 186 5.64 -11.07 3.56
N SER A 187 5.93 -10.54 2.36
CA SER A 187 5.17 -9.43 1.77
C SER A 187 3.68 -9.71 1.65
N ALA A 188 3.30 -10.91 1.19
CA ALA A 188 1.88 -11.30 1.10
C ALA A 188 1.24 -11.44 2.48
N THR A 189 1.97 -11.99 3.45
CA THR A 189 1.52 -12.09 4.85
C THR A 189 1.27 -10.70 5.46
N ILE A 190 2.12 -9.71 5.21
CA ILE A 190 1.89 -8.33 5.67
C ILE A 190 0.58 -7.79 5.11
N ALA A 191 0.29 -8.00 3.82
CA ALA A 191 -0.95 -7.52 3.22
C ALA A 191 -2.19 -8.16 3.89
N VAL A 192 -2.15 -9.46 4.16
CA VAL A 192 -3.24 -10.16 4.86
C VAL A 192 -3.40 -9.65 6.29
N LEU A 193 -2.31 -9.58 7.07
CA LEU A 193 -2.34 -9.10 8.45
C LEU A 193 -2.81 -7.65 8.54
N ALA A 194 -2.36 -6.79 7.62
CA ALA A 194 -2.78 -5.39 7.55
C ALA A 194 -4.29 -5.27 7.28
N MET A 195 -4.84 -6.07 6.36
CA MET A 195 -6.29 -6.05 6.09
C MET A 195 -7.11 -6.61 7.25
N MET A 196 -6.63 -7.67 7.92
CA MET A 196 -7.26 -8.17 9.15
C MET A 196 -7.22 -7.13 10.27
N ALA A 197 -6.08 -6.47 10.47
CA ALA A 197 -5.94 -5.40 11.44
C ALA A 197 -6.85 -4.22 11.11
N MET A 198 -6.97 -3.84 9.84
CA MET A 198 -7.85 -2.76 9.39
C MET A 198 -9.33 -3.09 9.64
N CYS A 199 -9.74 -4.32 9.34
CA CYS A 199 -11.07 -4.82 9.65
C CYS A 199 -11.35 -4.74 11.17
N GLY A 200 -10.45 -5.28 12.00
CA GLY A 200 -10.58 -5.18 13.45
C GLY A 200 -10.58 -3.73 13.97
N GLY A 201 -9.76 -2.86 13.39
CA GLY A 201 -9.64 -1.46 13.78
C GLY A 201 -10.92 -0.68 13.53
N PHE A 202 -11.51 -0.81 12.33
CA PHE A 202 -12.73 -0.10 11.97
C PHE A 202 -14.00 -0.74 12.51
N LEU A 203 -14.07 -2.06 12.65
CA LEU A 203 -15.33 -2.75 13.00
C LEU A 203 -15.45 -3.14 14.46
N ALA A 204 -14.35 -3.27 15.19
CA ALA A 204 -14.35 -3.84 16.53
C ALA A 204 -13.74 -2.94 17.62
N THR A 205 -13.43 -1.67 17.31
CA THR A 205 -12.91 -0.73 18.32
C THR A 205 -13.93 0.35 18.65
N GLU A 206 -14.06 0.64 19.95
CA GLU A 206 -14.88 1.73 20.48
C GLU A 206 -14.46 3.10 19.90
N TYR A 207 -13.16 3.28 19.61
CA TYR A 207 -12.66 4.49 18.98
C TYR A 207 -13.28 4.70 17.58
N ALA A 208 -13.30 3.66 16.75
CA ALA A 208 -13.89 3.76 15.42
C ALA A 208 -15.41 3.97 15.49
N GLU A 209 -16.09 3.37 16.45
CA GLU A 209 -17.52 3.61 16.73
C GLU A 209 -17.79 5.06 17.13
N LYS A 210 -16.96 5.64 17.97
CA LYS A 210 -17.08 7.04 18.38
C LYS A 210 -16.86 8.00 17.21
N MET A 211 -15.84 7.76 16.40
CA MET A 211 -15.45 8.68 15.32
C MET A 211 -16.30 8.54 14.06
N ILE A 212 -16.72 7.32 13.72
CA ILE A 212 -17.55 7.02 12.55
C ILE A 212 -18.72 6.14 13.00
N PRO A 213 -19.80 6.69 13.59
CA PRO A 213 -20.84 5.89 14.26
C PRO A 213 -21.55 4.87 13.38
N SER A 214 -21.74 5.16 12.09
CA SER A 214 -22.39 4.25 11.16
C SER A 214 -21.50 3.03 10.83
N SER A 215 -21.93 1.85 11.28
CA SER A 215 -21.27 0.57 10.99
C SER A 215 -21.25 0.25 9.49
N MET A 216 -22.27 0.68 8.73
CA MET A 216 -22.29 0.57 7.27
C MET A 216 -21.15 1.36 6.64
N ILE A 217 -20.93 2.61 7.06
CA ILE A 217 -19.83 3.44 6.52
C ILE A 217 -18.48 2.81 6.85
N ARG A 218 -18.27 2.34 8.09
CA ARG A 218 -17.03 1.65 8.47
C ARG A 218 -16.78 0.39 7.64
N THR A 219 -17.83 -0.40 7.40
CA THR A 219 -17.76 -1.59 6.53
C THR A 219 -17.39 -1.24 5.10
N VAL A 220 -18.01 -0.20 4.51
CA VAL A 220 -17.68 0.28 3.16
C VAL A 220 -16.22 0.73 3.07
N ILE A 221 -15.72 1.46 4.07
CA ILE A 221 -14.31 1.87 4.13
C ILE A 221 -13.38 0.65 4.12
N VAL A 222 -13.66 -0.36 4.95
CA VAL A 222 -12.86 -1.59 5.03
C VAL A 222 -12.88 -2.34 3.70
N LEU A 223 -14.05 -2.54 3.11
CA LEU A 223 -14.19 -3.25 1.83
C LEU A 223 -13.50 -2.50 0.69
N ALA A 224 -13.67 -1.18 0.61
CA ALA A 224 -13.00 -0.35 -0.39
C ALA A 224 -11.47 -0.35 -0.20
N SER A 225 -10.99 -0.32 1.04
CA SER A 225 -9.57 -0.40 1.37
C SER A 225 -8.98 -1.76 0.99
N ALA A 226 -9.69 -2.85 1.28
CA ALA A 226 -9.31 -4.19 0.90
C ALA A 226 -9.27 -4.35 -0.63
N ALA A 227 -10.30 -3.90 -1.34
CA ALA A 227 -10.35 -3.94 -2.79
C ALA A 227 -9.22 -3.15 -3.44
N THR A 228 -8.96 -1.93 -2.94
CA THR A 228 -7.87 -1.06 -3.41
C THR A 228 -6.50 -1.69 -3.16
N THR A 229 -6.34 -2.39 -2.03
CA THR A 229 -5.09 -3.07 -1.67
C THR A 229 -4.85 -4.29 -2.56
N VAL A 230 -5.87 -5.13 -2.70
CA VAL A 230 -5.85 -6.34 -3.52
C VAL A 230 -5.65 -6.00 -5.00
N ALA A 231 -6.22 -4.90 -5.49
CA ALA A 231 -6.03 -4.44 -6.86
C ALA A 231 -4.53 -4.26 -7.23
N GLY A 232 -3.67 -3.86 -6.29
CA GLY A 232 -2.22 -3.74 -6.55
C GLY A 232 -1.51 -5.07 -6.82
N PHE A 233 -2.10 -6.21 -6.46
CA PHE A 233 -1.56 -7.52 -6.85
C PHE A 233 -1.85 -7.85 -8.32
N PHE A 234 -2.87 -7.21 -8.91
CA PHE A 234 -3.39 -7.50 -10.26
C PHE A 234 -3.09 -6.41 -11.29
N ILE A 235 -2.60 -5.24 -10.86
CA ILE A 235 -2.09 -4.16 -11.70
C ILE A 235 -0.59 -4.38 -11.88
#